data_AF-A0A6A6DXX7-F1
#
_entry.id   AF-A0A6A6DXX7-F1
#
_cell.length_a   1.000
_cell.length_b   1.000
_cell.length_c   1.000
_cell.angle_alpha   90.00
_cell.angle_beta   90.00
_cell.angle_gamma   90.00
#
_symmetry.space_group_name_H-M   'P 1'
#
loop_
_entity.id
_entity.type
_entity.pdbx_description
1 polymer ?
#
loop_
_entity_poly.entity_id
_entity_poly.type
_entity_poly.pdbx_seq_one_letter_code
_entity_poly.pdbx_strand_id
1 'polypeptide(L)'
;MASEFGLNDDWITDLLLDKIGFSPFVRKFTGDYSSLTIPEEDIASALEAVTKQANHLESTCRLLEILHQHGYLEQLSKPIHFKDQLASYVQMYLPDCPFEINITCQYSAMPEACVTARKPISRGIVKYLCGFLVSLKEEEEHDLDVTGRNFTVVTSSRNKFLLLFLGLGRFVNHDCEGNAEL
;
A
#
# COMPACT_ATOMS: atom_id res chain seq x y z
N MET A 1 11.69 3.83 -12.19
CA MET A 1 11.91 2.92 -11.02
C MET A 1 10.84 3.23 -10.00
N ALA A 2 10.69 4.51 -9.60
CA ALA A 2 9.54 4.95 -8.82
C ALA A 2 8.20 4.61 -9.49
N SER A 3 8.11 4.78 -10.82
CA SER A 3 6.95 4.36 -11.61
C SER A 3 6.57 2.89 -11.46
N GLU A 4 7.56 1.99 -11.44
CA GLU A 4 7.34 0.54 -11.28
C GLU A 4 6.83 0.21 -9.87
N PHE A 5 7.49 0.73 -8.83
CA PHE A 5 7.05 0.51 -7.45
C PHE A 5 5.69 1.16 -7.16
N GLY A 6 5.41 2.32 -7.76
CA GLY A 6 4.13 3.01 -7.66
C GLY A 6 2.99 2.21 -8.32
N LEU A 7 3.21 1.68 -9.53
CA LEU A 7 2.23 0.81 -10.19
C LEU A 7 1.97 -0.47 -9.38
N ASN A 8 3.01 -1.08 -8.82
CA ASN A 8 2.86 -2.22 -7.92
C ASN A 8 1.94 -1.87 -6.73
N ASP A 9 2.18 -0.72 -6.09
CA ASP A 9 1.41 -0.25 -4.95
C ASP A 9 -0.05 0.06 -5.32
N ASP A 10 -0.29 0.58 -6.52
CA ASP A 10 -1.64 0.82 -7.06
C ASP A 10 -2.42 -0.48 -7.28
N TRP A 11 -1.78 -1.49 -7.87
CA TRP A 11 -2.35 -2.84 -8.03
C TRP A 11 -2.65 -3.47 -6.69
N ILE A 12 -1.71 -3.41 -5.75
CA ILE A 12 -1.87 -4.04 -4.44
C ILE A 12 -2.99 -3.36 -3.66
N THR A 13 -3.08 -2.03 -3.67
CA THR A 13 -4.15 -1.30 -2.95
C THR A 13 -5.51 -1.45 -3.63
N ASP A 14 -5.55 -1.64 -4.95
CA ASP A 14 -6.78 -1.98 -5.67
C ASP A 14 -7.30 -3.36 -5.24
N LEU A 15 -6.42 -4.37 -5.20
CA LEU A 15 -6.79 -5.71 -4.75
C LEU A 15 -7.14 -5.77 -3.27
N LEU A 16 -6.30 -5.17 -2.41
CA LEU A 16 -6.31 -5.41 -0.97
C LEU A 16 -6.93 -4.29 -0.15
N LEU A 17 -7.45 -3.24 -0.76
CA LEU A 17 -8.25 -2.24 -0.03
C LEU A 17 -9.55 -2.00 -0.80
N ASP A 18 -9.42 -1.50 -2.03
CA ASP A 18 -10.57 -1.03 -2.81
C ASP A 18 -11.59 -2.15 -3.09
N LYS A 19 -11.12 -3.28 -3.64
CA LYS A 19 -11.95 -4.46 -3.96
C LYS A 19 -12.42 -5.26 -2.74
N ILE A 20 -11.99 -4.88 -1.54
CA ILE A 20 -12.38 -5.55 -0.29
C ILE A 20 -13.24 -4.62 0.59
N GLY A 21 -13.87 -3.63 -0.06
CA GLY A 21 -14.88 -2.78 0.55
C GLY A 21 -14.34 -1.49 1.18
N PHE A 22 -13.09 -1.13 0.94
CA PHE A 22 -12.59 0.19 1.33
C PHE A 22 -13.24 1.27 0.45
N SER A 23 -14.00 2.18 1.05
CA SER A 23 -14.71 3.25 0.35
C SER A 23 -14.53 4.57 1.10
N PRO A 24 -13.81 5.56 0.56
CA PRO A 24 -13.54 5.79 -0.86
C PRO A 24 -12.32 5.04 -1.40
N PHE A 25 -12.20 4.97 -2.72
CA PHE A 25 -11.03 4.41 -3.39
C PHE A 25 -9.73 5.10 -2.94
N VAL A 26 -8.70 4.29 -2.71
CA VAL A 26 -7.37 4.76 -2.35
C VAL A 26 -6.75 5.55 -3.49
N ARG A 27 -6.09 6.67 -3.17
CA ARG A 27 -5.35 7.47 -4.16
C ARG A 27 -4.27 6.63 -4.87
N LYS A 28 -4.24 6.76 -6.19
CA LYS A 28 -3.31 6.04 -7.07
C LYS A 28 -2.15 6.92 -7.50
N PHE A 29 -0.99 6.30 -7.69
CA PHE A 29 0.22 6.94 -8.17
C PHE A 29 0.20 7.12 -9.69
N THR A 30 -0.30 6.13 -10.42
CA THR A 30 -0.45 6.16 -11.88
C THR A 30 -1.66 7.02 -12.25
N GLY A 31 -1.46 8.07 -13.07
CA GLY A 31 -2.51 9.02 -13.44
C GLY A 31 -3.69 8.39 -14.17
N ASP A 32 -3.43 7.51 -15.13
CA ASP A 32 -4.45 6.80 -15.92
C ASP A 32 -4.71 5.39 -15.37
N TYR A 33 -4.70 5.23 -14.05
CA TYR A 33 -4.90 3.94 -13.42
C TYR A 33 -6.25 3.33 -13.79
N SER A 34 -6.23 2.07 -14.23
CA SER A 34 -7.42 1.25 -14.46
C SER A 34 -7.41 0.07 -13.50
N SER A 35 -8.53 -0.12 -12.79
CA SER A 35 -8.68 -1.23 -11.83
C SER A 35 -8.49 -2.59 -12.52
N LEU A 36 -7.89 -3.53 -11.80
CA LEU A 36 -7.65 -4.88 -12.26
C LEU A 36 -8.99 -5.61 -12.46
N THR A 37 -9.10 -6.36 -13.55
CA THR A 37 -10.28 -7.17 -13.87
C THR A 37 -10.19 -8.52 -13.18
N ILE A 38 -10.12 -8.48 -11.84
CA ILE A 38 -10.12 -9.65 -10.97
C ILE A 38 -11.39 -9.61 -10.12
N PRO A 39 -12.18 -10.71 -10.06
CA PRO A 39 -13.37 -10.78 -9.22
C PRO A 39 -13.06 -10.63 -7.73
N GLU A 40 -13.95 -9.96 -6.99
CA GLU A 40 -13.79 -9.72 -5.56
C GLU A 40 -13.84 -11.04 -4.76
N GLU A 41 -14.63 -12.02 -5.22
CA GLU A 41 -14.72 -13.34 -4.61
C GLU A 41 -13.40 -14.12 -4.65
N ASP A 42 -12.61 -13.97 -5.72
CA ASP A 42 -11.32 -14.64 -5.87
C ASP A 42 -10.30 -14.06 -4.88
N ILE A 43 -10.32 -12.74 -4.71
CA ILE A 43 -9.48 -12.02 -3.75
C ILE A 43 -9.86 -12.43 -2.31
N ALA A 44 -11.16 -12.43 -2.00
CA ALA A 44 -11.66 -12.83 -0.69
C ALA A 44 -11.27 -14.29 -0.37
N SER A 45 -11.42 -15.20 -1.34
CA SER A 45 -11.02 -16.60 -1.25
C SER A 45 -9.51 -16.76 -0.99
N ALA A 46 -8.68 -15.97 -1.67
CA ALA A 46 -7.23 -16.00 -1.46
C ALA A 46 -6.84 -15.52 -0.05
N LEU A 47 -7.55 -14.53 0.51
CA LEU A 47 -7.29 -13.99 1.85
C LEU A 47 -7.83 -14.86 2.99
N GLU A 48 -8.58 -15.92 2.70
CA GLU A 48 -9.04 -16.84 3.75
C GLU A 48 -7.87 -17.51 4.49
N ALA A 49 -6.76 -17.80 3.82
CA ALA A 49 -5.62 -18.45 4.46
C ALA A 49 -4.95 -17.56 5.53
N VAL A 50 -4.77 -16.27 5.26
CA VAL A 50 -4.22 -15.32 6.23
C VAL A 50 -5.21 -15.04 7.38
N THR A 51 -6.50 -14.91 7.08
CA THR A 51 -7.51 -14.56 8.08
C THR A 51 -7.92 -15.73 8.97
N LYS A 52 -8.07 -16.94 8.41
CA LYS A 52 -8.53 -18.14 9.15
C LYS A 52 -7.38 -18.97 9.73
N GLN A 53 -6.21 -18.98 9.06
CA GLN A 53 -5.08 -19.85 9.41
C GLN A 53 -3.81 -19.09 9.82
N ALA A 54 -3.86 -17.75 9.87
CA ALA A 54 -2.70 -16.90 10.09
C ALA A 54 -1.55 -17.15 9.10
N ASN A 55 -1.86 -17.60 7.88
CA ASN A 55 -0.88 -17.97 6.86
C ASN A 55 -0.85 -16.94 5.72
N HIS A 56 -0.11 -15.85 5.94
CA HIS A 56 0.08 -14.79 4.94
C HIS A 56 0.86 -15.26 3.70
N LEU A 57 1.77 -16.24 3.84
CA LEU A 57 2.56 -16.76 2.73
C LEU A 57 1.66 -17.48 1.71
N GLU A 58 0.75 -18.34 2.20
CA GLU A 58 -0.24 -19.01 1.36
C GLU A 58 -1.17 -18.02 0.65
N SER A 59 -1.72 -17.04 1.39
CA SER A 59 -2.53 -15.99 0.76
C SER A 59 -1.77 -15.20 -0.30
N THR A 60 -0.50 -14.89 -0.05
CA THR A 60 0.37 -14.21 -1.02
C THR A 60 0.57 -15.06 -2.27
N CYS A 61 0.85 -16.36 -2.11
CA CYS A 61 0.99 -17.29 -3.23
C CYS A 61 -0.30 -17.38 -4.06
N ARG A 62 -1.47 -17.52 -3.44
CA ARG A 62 -2.77 -17.56 -4.13
C ARG A 62 -3.06 -16.28 -4.91
N LEU A 63 -2.79 -15.11 -4.32
CA LEU A 63 -2.97 -13.82 -5.00
C LEU A 63 -2.04 -13.71 -6.23
N LEU A 64 -0.79 -14.17 -6.11
CA LEU A 64 0.14 -14.22 -7.25
C LEU A 64 -0.35 -15.20 -8.34
N GLU A 65 -0.90 -16.35 -7.96
CA GLU A 65 -1.47 -17.31 -8.92
C GLU A 65 -2.67 -16.70 -9.67
N ILE A 66 -3.57 -16.00 -8.98
CA ILE A 66 -4.70 -15.30 -9.60
C ILE A 66 -4.19 -14.25 -10.58
N LEU A 67 -3.21 -13.42 -10.17
CA LEU A 67 -2.61 -12.40 -11.03
C LEU A 67 -1.92 -13.00 -12.26
N HIS A 68 -1.25 -14.16 -12.11
CA HIS A 68 -0.64 -14.89 -13.22
C HIS A 68 -1.70 -15.42 -14.20
N GLN A 69 -2.77 -16.03 -13.69
CA GLN A 69 -3.86 -16.55 -14.54
C GLN A 69 -4.54 -15.46 -15.37
N HIS A 70 -4.58 -14.23 -14.85
CA HIS A 70 -5.12 -13.07 -15.55
C HIS A 70 -4.08 -12.32 -16.41
N GLY A 71 -2.83 -12.81 -16.49
CA GLY A 71 -1.79 -12.24 -17.35
C GLY A 71 -1.17 -10.93 -16.84
N TYR A 72 -1.31 -10.61 -15.55
CA TYR A 72 -0.78 -9.38 -14.96
C TYR A 72 0.69 -9.50 -14.57
N LEU A 73 1.13 -10.67 -14.08
CA LEU A 73 2.52 -10.82 -13.63
C LEU A 73 3.54 -10.72 -14.78
N GLU A 74 3.15 -11.09 -15.99
CA GLU A 74 3.95 -11.01 -17.21
C GLU A 74 4.21 -9.56 -17.65
N GLN A 75 3.38 -8.62 -17.18
CA GLN A 75 3.53 -7.19 -17.47
C GLN A 75 4.56 -6.52 -16.55
N LEU A 76 4.93 -7.18 -15.44
CA LEU A 76 5.88 -6.65 -14.48
C LEU A 76 7.31 -6.87 -14.94
N SER A 77 8.10 -5.80 -14.99
CA SER A 77 9.54 -5.91 -15.29
C SER A 77 10.31 -6.65 -14.18
N LYS A 78 9.92 -6.49 -12.92
CA LYS A 78 10.55 -7.14 -11.76
C LYS A 78 9.49 -7.73 -10.81
N PRO A 79 8.97 -8.93 -11.12
CA PRO A 79 7.96 -9.60 -10.30
C PRO A 79 8.37 -9.83 -8.83
N ILE A 80 9.68 -9.92 -8.56
CA ILE A 80 10.20 -10.10 -7.20
C ILE A 80 9.86 -8.91 -6.28
N HIS A 81 9.98 -7.67 -6.77
CA HIS A 81 9.66 -6.49 -5.97
C HIS A 81 8.16 -6.40 -5.69
N PHE A 82 7.34 -6.74 -6.68
CA PHE A 82 5.90 -6.81 -6.51
C PHE A 82 5.52 -7.85 -5.46
N LYS A 83 6.11 -9.06 -5.50
CA LYS A 83 5.89 -10.10 -4.49
C LYS A 83 6.21 -9.60 -3.08
N ASP A 84 7.34 -8.93 -2.89
CA ASP A 84 7.76 -8.43 -1.57
C ASP A 84 6.80 -7.33 -1.06
N GLN A 85 6.37 -6.41 -1.93
CA GLN A 85 5.36 -5.41 -1.61
C GLN A 85 4.02 -6.07 -1.26
N LEU A 86 3.53 -7.00 -2.09
CA LEU A 86 2.28 -7.72 -1.87
C LEU A 86 2.29 -8.46 -0.53
N ALA A 87 3.36 -9.20 -0.24
CA ALA A 87 3.52 -9.93 1.02
C ALA A 87 3.48 -8.98 2.23
N SER A 88 4.02 -7.76 2.12
CA SER A 88 3.93 -6.75 3.19
C SER A 88 2.49 -6.31 3.43
N TYR A 89 1.68 -6.13 2.39
CA TYR A 89 0.28 -5.74 2.54
C TYR A 89 -0.58 -6.89 3.08
N VAL A 90 -0.40 -8.12 2.59
CA VAL A 90 -1.18 -9.29 3.06
C VAL A 90 -1.01 -9.50 4.56
N GLN A 91 0.16 -9.18 5.12
CA GLN A 91 0.40 -9.25 6.57
C GLN A 91 -0.51 -8.35 7.41
N MET A 92 -1.12 -7.29 6.85
CA MET A 92 -2.07 -6.46 7.59
C MET A 92 -3.33 -7.22 8.01
N TYR A 93 -3.65 -8.32 7.30
CA TYR A 93 -4.78 -9.20 7.61
C TYR A 93 -4.48 -10.26 8.67
N LEU A 94 -3.24 -10.33 9.17
CA LEU A 94 -2.91 -11.27 10.24
C LEU A 94 -3.71 -10.92 11.51
N PRO A 95 -4.25 -11.92 12.23
CA PRO A 95 -5.08 -11.67 13.41
C PRO A 95 -4.38 -10.87 14.52
N ASP A 96 -3.05 -10.97 14.61
CA ASP A 96 -2.24 -10.26 15.60
C ASP A 96 -1.79 -8.86 15.16
N CYS A 97 -2.09 -8.46 13.92
CA CYS A 97 -1.83 -7.11 13.40
C CYS A 97 -2.47 -6.05 14.31
N PRO A 98 -1.67 -5.12 14.87
CA PRO A 98 -2.14 -4.21 15.90
C PRO A 98 -2.90 -2.99 15.35
N PHE A 99 -2.99 -2.83 14.04
CA PHE A 99 -3.63 -1.70 13.39
C PHE A 99 -4.53 -2.17 12.24
N GLU A 100 -5.33 -1.26 11.72
CA GLU A 100 -6.10 -1.41 10.49
C GLU A 100 -6.04 -0.11 9.68
N ILE A 101 -6.34 -0.22 8.39
CA ILE A 101 -6.56 0.94 7.53
C ILE A 101 -8.03 1.33 7.65
N ASN A 102 -8.27 2.58 8.03
CA ASN A 102 -9.60 3.16 8.20
C ASN A 102 -9.70 4.46 7.38
N ILE A 103 -10.81 5.17 7.49
CA ILE A 103 -11.11 6.37 6.72
C ILE A 103 -11.19 7.57 7.64
N THR A 104 -10.67 8.71 7.19
CA THR A 104 -10.76 9.99 7.89
C THR A 104 -11.19 11.10 6.94
N CYS A 105 -11.98 12.05 7.43
CA CYS A 105 -12.31 13.30 6.72
C CYS A 105 -11.69 14.53 7.43
N GLN A 106 -10.66 14.32 8.26
CA GLN A 106 -10.08 15.37 9.08
C GLN A 106 -9.37 16.45 8.24
N TYR A 107 -8.75 16.07 7.12
CA TYR A 107 -7.90 16.96 6.33
C TYR A 107 -8.62 17.57 5.13
N SER A 108 -9.67 16.92 4.64
CA SER A 108 -10.47 17.41 3.51
C SER A 108 -11.89 16.84 3.52
N ALA A 109 -12.79 17.44 2.73
CA ALA A 109 -14.14 16.91 2.53
C ALA A 109 -14.15 15.55 1.82
N MET A 110 -13.09 15.24 1.07
CA MET A 110 -12.90 13.92 0.48
C MET A 110 -12.27 12.99 1.53
N PRO A 111 -12.87 11.82 1.81
CA PRO A 111 -12.29 10.93 2.78
C PRO A 111 -10.94 10.39 2.30
N GLU A 112 -10.03 10.18 3.23
CA GLU A 112 -8.67 9.68 3.03
C GLU A 112 -8.42 8.45 3.89
N ALA A 113 -7.47 7.62 3.48
CA ALA A 113 -7.05 6.48 4.29
C ALA A 113 -6.20 6.93 5.48
N CYS A 114 -6.36 6.24 6.61
CA CYS A 114 -5.60 6.46 7.83
C CYS A 114 -5.26 5.14 8.53
N VAL A 115 -4.17 5.11 9.28
CA VAL A 115 -3.83 3.98 10.15
C VAL A 115 -4.44 4.20 11.53
N THR A 116 -5.22 3.23 12.02
CA THR A 116 -5.80 3.27 13.37
C THR A 116 -5.39 2.03 14.17
N ALA A 117 -5.03 2.22 15.44
CA ALA A 117 -4.70 1.10 16.32
C ALA A 117 -5.97 0.31 16.71
N ARG A 118 -5.91 -1.02 16.60
CA ARG A 118 -6.99 -1.95 16.99
C ARG A 118 -6.91 -2.34 18.47
N LYS A 119 -5.76 -2.09 19.10
CA LYS A 119 -5.46 -2.40 20.50
C LYS A 119 -4.37 -1.45 21.00
N PRO A 120 -4.22 -1.27 22.33
CA PRO A 120 -3.07 -0.55 22.88
C PRO A 120 -1.75 -1.14 22.35
N ILE A 121 -0.89 -0.28 21.82
CA ILE A 121 0.43 -0.66 21.31
C ILE A 121 1.47 -0.16 22.31
N SER A 122 2.31 -1.07 22.81
CA SER A 122 3.42 -0.70 23.68
C SER A 122 4.51 0.02 22.89
N ARG A 123 5.28 0.88 23.57
CA ARG A 123 6.43 1.55 22.95
C ARG A 123 7.38 0.50 22.33
N GLY A 124 7.70 0.69 21.06
CA GLY A 124 8.50 -0.23 20.26
C GLY A 124 8.12 -0.15 18.79
N ILE A 125 8.45 -1.20 18.05
CA ILE A 125 8.14 -1.30 16.62
C ILE A 125 6.68 -1.71 16.43
N VAL A 126 5.94 -0.95 15.63
CA VAL A 126 4.59 -1.34 15.20
C VAL A 126 4.72 -2.47 14.19
N LYS A 127 4.36 -3.68 14.60
CA LYS A 127 4.45 -4.89 13.77
C LYS A 127 3.64 -4.71 12.47
N TYR A 128 4.22 -5.12 11.34
CA TYR A 128 3.65 -5.11 9.98
C TYR A 128 3.44 -3.73 9.34
N LEU A 129 3.53 -2.63 10.08
CA LEU A 129 3.41 -1.29 9.53
C LEU A 129 4.72 -0.89 8.85
N CYS A 130 4.88 -1.30 7.60
CA CYS A 130 6.08 -1.06 6.80
C CYS A 130 5.77 -0.17 5.59
N GLY A 131 6.78 0.51 5.09
CA GLY A 131 6.71 1.23 3.82
C GLY A 131 8.00 1.11 3.02
N PHE A 132 7.92 1.49 1.75
CA PHE A 132 9.01 1.40 0.79
C PHE A 132 9.41 2.81 0.36
N LEU A 133 10.69 3.14 0.50
CA LEU A 133 11.24 4.42 0.06
C LEU A 133 11.96 4.21 -1.27
N VAL A 134 11.51 4.92 -2.30
CA VAL A 134 12.07 4.84 -3.66
C VAL A 134 12.56 6.22 -4.09
N SER A 135 13.80 6.32 -4.54
CA SER A 135 14.33 7.60 -5.01
C SER A 135 13.61 8.05 -6.28
N LEU A 136 13.23 9.33 -6.29
CA LEU A 136 12.63 10.00 -7.44
C LEU A 136 13.73 10.67 -8.28
N LYS A 137 13.58 10.62 -9.59
CA LYS A 137 14.30 11.50 -10.52
C LYS A 137 13.60 12.86 -10.60
N GLU A 138 14.33 13.90 -10.99
CA GLU A 138 13.78 15.27 -11.15
C GLU A 138 12.56 15.31 -12.09
N GLU A 139 12.59 14.53 -13.18
CA GLU A 139 11.46 14.41 -14.12
C GLU A 139 10.23 13.76 -13.47
N GLU A 140 10.42 12.73 -12.65
CA GLU A 140 9.36 12.03 -11.92
C GLU A 140 8.78 12.94 -10.82
N GLU A 141 9.63 13.70 -10.12
CA GLU A 141 9.21 14.72 -9.15
C GLU A 141 8.33 15.79 -9.82
N HIS A 142 8.80 16.36 -10.93
CA HIS A 142 8.06 17.40 -11.63
C HIS A 142 6.68 16.91 -12.09
N ASP A 143 6.60 15.71 -12.67
CA ASP A 143 5.33 15.11 -13.09
C ASP A 143 4.35 14.94 -11.92
N LEU A 144 4.83 14.43 -10.77
CA LEU A 144 3.98 14.26 -9.59
C LEU A 144 3.48 15.59 -9.04
N ASP A 145 4.31 16.63 -9.07
CA ASP A 145 3.94 17.96 -8.60
C ASP A 145 2.89 18.61 -9.51
N VAL A 146 3.11 18.63 -10.83
CA VAL A 146 2.17 19.27 -11.78
C VAL A 146 0.81 18.56 -11.86
N THR A 147 0.77 17.27 -11.52
CA THR A 147 -0.45 16.46 -11.54
C THR A 147 -1.10 16.28 -10.16
N GLY A 148 -0.52 16.85 -9.10
CA GLY A 148 -1.06 16.74 -7.73
C GLY A 148 -0.97 15.33 -7.13
N ARG A 149 -0.08 14.48 -7.66
CA ARG A 149 0.17 13.10 -7.19
C ARG A 149 1.36 13.00 -6.22
N ASN A 150 1.81 14.13 -5.67
CA ASN A 150 2.92 14.25 -4.73
C ASN A 150 2.56 13.96 -3.25
N PHE A 151 1.40 13.36 -2.97
CA PHE A 151 0.82 13.20 -1.62
C PHE A 151 1.65 12.32 -0.65
N THR A 152 2.62 11.55 -1.15
CA THR A 152 3.48 10.66 -0.35
C THR A 152 4.97 10.88 -0.63
N VAL A 153 5.34 12.09 -1.07
CA VAL A 153 6.73 12.45 -1.31
C VAL A 153 7.37 12.95 -0.01
N VAL A 154 8.52 12.39 0.35
CA VAL A 154 9.29 12.75 1.55
C VAL A 154 10.72 13.17 1.18
N THR A 155 11.30 14.09 1.95
CA THR A 155 12.66 14.58 1.70
C THR A 155 13.67 13.87 2.59
N SER A 156 14.77 13.38 2.01
CA SER A 156 15.90 12.87 2.79
C SER A 156 16.73 14.02 3.37
N SER A 157 16.83 14.12 4.70
CA SER A 157 17.64 15.15 5.38
C SER A 157 19.14 15.03 5.09
N ARG A 158 19.65 13.81 4.89
CA ARG A 158 21.07 13.52 4.67
C ARG A 158 21.55 13.95 3.28
N ASN A 159 20.75 13.66 2.25
CA ASN A 159 21.18 13.79 0.85
C ASN A 159 20.37 14.83 0.06
N LYS A 160 19.32 15.44 0.65
CA LYS A 160 18.44 16.43 0.02
C LYS A 160 17.75 15.97 -1.27
N PHE A 161 17.64 14.66 -1.51
CA PHE A 161 16.84 14.12 -2.61
C PHE A 161 15.44 13.74 -2.12
N LEU A 162 14.47 13.79 -3.03
CA LEU A 162 13.10 13.36 -2.78
C LEU A 162 12.96 11.84 -2.94
N LEU A 163 12.14 11.28 -2.06
CA LEU A 163 11.81 9.87 -2.02
C LEU A 163 10.28 9.75 -2.12
N LEU A 164 9.83 8.80 -2.92
CA LEU A 164 8.45 8.34 -2.92
C LEU A 164 8.27 7.33 -1.78
N PHE A 165 7.26 7.55 -0.94
CA PHE A 165 6.94 6.66 0.18
C PHE A 165 5.69 5.82 -0.12
N LEU A 166 5.86 4.51 -0.24
CA LEU A 166 4.81 3.54 -0.62
C LEU A 166 4.58 2.52 0.50
N GLY A 167 3.63 1.60 0.31
CA GLY A 167 3.29 0.61 1.32
C GLY A 167 2.32 1.12 2.38
N LEU A 168 2.07 0.32 3.41
CA LEU A 168 1.13 0.65 4.49
C LEU A 168 1.53 1.92 5.25
N GLY A 169 2.83 2.20 5.35
CA GLY A 169 3.35 3.43 5.95
C GLY A 169 2.85 4.71 5.29
N ARG A 170 2.48 4.66 4.00
CA ARG A 170 1.97 5.81 3.24
C ARG A 170 0.61 6.32 3.74
N PHE A 171 -0.09 5.52 4.55
CA PHE A 171 -1.38 5.86 5.17
C PHE A 171 -1.25 6.43 6.59
N VAL A 172 -0.02 6.56 7.10
CA VAL A 172 0.24 7.21 8.39
C VAL A 172 0.12 8.72 8.18
N ASN A 173 -0.84 9.34 8.85
CA ASN A 173 -1.08 10.77 8.75
C ASN A 173 -0.14 11.56 9.68
N HIS A 174 0.08 12.83 9.32
CA HIS A 174 0.89 13.74 10.13
C HIS A 174 0.11 14.28 11.33
N ASP A 175 0.75 14.26 12.49
CA ASP A 175 0.36 15.02 13.67
C ASP A 175 1.62 15.70 14.24
N CYS A 176 1.52 16.98 14.63
CA CYS A 176 2.64 17.72 15.21
C CYS A 176 3.10 17.13 16.55
N GLU A 177 2.20 16.46 17.27
CA GLU A 177 2.45 15.71 18.51
C GLU A 177 2.23 14.20 18.27
N GLY A 178 2.79 13.70 17.17
CA GLY A 178 2.66 12.30 16.76
C GLY A 178 3.09 11.28 17.82
N ASN A 179 2.42 10.13 17.81
CA ASN A 179 2.66 9.01 18.73
C ASN A 179 3.56 7.90 18.15
N ALA A 180 4.09 8.11 16.94
CA ALA A 180 4.99 7.20 16.23
C ALA A 180 5.99 8.00 15.36
N GLU A 181 7.11 7.37 15.01
CA GLU A 181 8.17 7.94 14.17
C GLU A 181 8.66 6.91 13.14
N LEU A 182 9.23 7.40 12.02
CA LEU A 182 9.78 6.63 10.89
C LEU A 182 11.28 6.42 11.01
#